data_AF-A0A117PWI0-F1
#
_entry.id   AF-A0A117PWI0-F1
#
_cell.length_a   1.000
_cell.length_b   1.000
_cell.length_c   1.000
_cell.angle_alpha   90.00
_cell.angle_beta   90.00
_cell.angle_gamma   90.00
#
_symmetry.space_group_name_H-M   'P 1'
#
loop_
_entity.id
_entity.type
_entity.pdbx_description
1 polymer ?
#
loop_
_entity_poly.entity_id
_entity_poly.type
_entity_poly.pdbx_seq_one_letter_code
_entity_poly.pdbx_strand_id
1 'polypeptide(L)'
;MYNCTKYWGRNYSQGGKKECDEFPFASTYEGAAGSVYNPRQDPLNFSVRPVSKDDNGAAGNLLIQYYTLNRIIDGPDDGFMVKITS
;
A
#
# COMPACT_ATOMS: atom_id res chain seq x y z
N MET A 1 3.87 8.24 3.08
CA MET A 1 4.86 9.23 2.54
C MET A 1 6.15 9.42 3.36
N TYR A 2 6.13 9.43 4.71
CA TYR A 2 7.35 9.55 5.55
C TYR A 2 8.41 8.47 5.24
N ASN A 3 7.98 7.21 5.11
CA ASN A 3 8.89 6.09 4.87
C ASN A 3 9.65 6.20 3.53
N CYS A 4 9.01 6.57 2.41
CA CYS A 4 9.76 6.79 1.16
C CYS A 4 10.80 7.89 1.28
N THR A 5 10.49 8.97 2.01
CA THR A 5 11.47 10.04 2.24
C THR A 5 12.62 9.55 3.12
N LYS A 6 12.33 8.73 4.14
CA LYS A 6 13.32 8.11 5.03
C LYS A 6 14.27 7.18 4.30
N TYR A 7 13.77 6.31 3.43
CA TYR A 7 14.57 5.26 2.77
C TYR A 7 15.14 5.65 1.40
N TRP A 8 14.46 6.52 0.66
CA TRP A 8 14.81 6.88 -0.72
C TRP A 8 15.10 8.38 -0.92
N GLY A 9 15.02 9.18 0.15
CA GLY A 9 15.30 10.62 0.14
C GLY A 9 14.13 11.48 -0.34
N ARG A 10 14.24 12.80 -0.14
CA ARG A 10 13.17 13.77 -0.53
C ARG A 10 12.91 13.83 -2.03
N ASN A 11 13.88 13.42 -2.86
CA ASN A 11 13.75 13.39 -4.31
C ASN A 11 13.27 12.04 -4.86
N TYR A 12 12.68 11.17 -4.02
CA TYR A 12 12.21 9.85 -4.45
C TYR A 12 11.19 9.92 -5.60
N SER A 13 10.39 11.00 -5.65
CA SER A 13 9.36 11.19 -6.68
C SER A 13 9.93 11.53 -8.05
N GLN A 14 11.23 11.86 -8.13
CA GLN A 14 11.94 12.21 -9.37
C GLN A 14 11.18 13.24 -10.22
N GLY A 15 10.74 14.32 -9.59
CA GLY A 15 9.94 15.36 -10.26
C GLY A 15 8.52 14.92 -10.60
N GLY A 16 7.94 13.99 -9.83
CA GLY A 16 6.57 13.48 -10.01
C GLY A 16 6.44 12.31 -10.99
N LYS A 17 7.56 11.75 -11.47
CA LYS A 17 7.59 10.55 -12.32
C LYS A 17 7.41 9.25 -11.53
N LYS A 18 7.64 9.31 -10.22
CA LYS A 18 7.51 8.17 -9.32
C LYS A 18 6.57 8.47 -8.17
N GLU A 19 5.88 7.44 -7.72
CA GLU A 19 5.03 7.44 -6.55
C GLU A 19 5.54 6.44 -5.51
N CYS A 20 5.16 6.65 -4.26
CA CYS A 20 5.55 5.78 -3.16
C CYS A 20 4.52 4.66 -3.05
N ASP A 21 4.87 3.47 -3.53
CA ASP A 21 4.06 2.27 -3.31
C ASP A 21 4.33 1.73 -1.89
N GLU A 22 3.27 1.25 -1.24
CA GLU A 22 3.27 0.81 0.17
C GLU A 22 2.66 -0.61 0.27
N PHE A 23 3.40 -1.54 0.89
CA PHE A 23 2.90 -2.90 1.17
C PHE A 23 3.18 -3.31 2.63
N PRO A 24 2.19 -3.76 3.41
CA PRO A 24 0.76 -3.91 3.04
C PRO A 24 0.09 -2.57 2.68
N PHE A 25 -0.99 -2.62 1.89
CA PHE A 25 -1.58 -1.42 1.30
C PHE A 25 -2.13 -0.48 2.39
N ALA A 26 -2.03 0.83 2.17
CA ALA A 26 -2.55 1.85 3.09
C ALA A 26 -4.07 1.78 3.32
N SER A 27 -4.81 1.04 2.47
CA SER A 27 -6.25 0.80 2.62
C SER A 27 -6.59 -0.46 3.43
N THR A 28 -5.59 -1.20 3.93
CA THR A 28 -5.76 -2.43 4.72
C THR A 28 -5.42 -2.21 6.18
N TYR A 29 -5.96 -3.04 7.08
CA TYR A 29 -5.63 -2.97 8.50
C TYR A 29 -4.14 -3.23 8.76
N GLU A 30 -3.55 -4.18 8.04
CA GLU A 30 -2.14 -4.53 8.14
C GLU A 30 -1.22 -3.37 7.80
N GLY A 31 -1.63 -2.50 6.85
CA GLY A 31 -0.88 -1.32 6.42
C GLY A 31 -1.17 -0.07 7.26
N ALA A 32 -2.44 0.24 7.51
CA ALA A 32 -2.85 1.49 8.18
C ALA A 32 -2.90 1.41 9.71
N ALA A 33 -3.23 0.24 10.25
CA ALA A 33 -3.54 0.04 11.67
C ALA A 33 -2.81 -1.17 12.27
N GLY A 34 -1.77 -1.69 11.63
CA GLY A 34 -1.15 -2.94 12.04
C GLY A 34 -0.66 -2.90 13.49
N SER A 35 -0.10 -1.78 13.95
CA SER A 35 0.33 -1.58 15.35
C SER A 35 -0.83 -1.46 16.36
N VAL A 36 -2.06 -1.20 15.91
CA VAL A 36 -3.25 -1.14 16.77
C VAL A 36 -3.73 -2.55 17.11
N TYR A 37 -3.72 -3.46 16.12
CA TYR A 37 -4.21 -4.83 16.26
C TYR A 37 -3.12 -5.85 16.58
N ASN A 38 -1.85 -5.54 16.27
CA ASN A 38 -0.69 -6.36 16.58
C ASN A 38 0.32 -5.57 17.42
N PRO A 39 0.41 -5.80 18.74
CA PRO A 39 1.32 -5.06 19.62
C PRO A 39 2.81 -5.36 19.36
N ARG A 40 3.12 -6.34 18.50
CA ARG A 40 4.49 -6.65 18.06
C ARG A 40 4.88 -5.93 16.77
N GLN A 41 3.94 -5.24 16.12
CA GLN A 41 4.20 -4.45 14.93
C GLN A 41 4.44 -3.00 15.32
N ASP A 42 5.62 -2.48 15.00
CA ASP A 42 5.91 -1.07 15.19
C ASP A 42 5.00 -0.18 14.33
N PRO A 43 4.58 1.00 14.81
CA PRO A 43 3.83 1.95 14.00
C PRO A 43 4.58 2.31 12.72
N LEU A 44 3.84 2.42 11.61
CA LEU A 44 4.39 2.73 10.28
C LEU A 44 5.44 1.72 9.78
N ASN A 45 5.41 0.48 10.26
CA ASN A 45 6.30 -0.58 9.79
C ASN A 45 5.71 -1.32 8.57
N PHE A 46 5.91 -0.75 7.38
CA PHE A 46 5.52 -1.31 6.10
C PHE A 46 6.61 -1.08 5.05
N SER A 47 6.66 -1.94 4.03
CA SER A 47 7.59 -1.81 2.91
C SER A 47 7.19 -0.63 2.04
N VAL A 48 8.19 0.10 1.54
CA VAL A 48 7.98 1.19 0.58
C VAL A 48 8.95 1.11 -0.59
N ARG A 49 8.45 1.40 -1.80
CA ARG A 49 9.28 1.46 -3.00
C ARG A 49 8.81 2.58 -3.96
N PRO A 50 9.71 3.44 -4.43
CA PRO A 50 9.43 4.35 -5.53
C PRO A 50 9.27 3.57 -6.83
N VAL A 51 8.07 3.60 -7.38
CA VAL A 51 7.68 2.94 -8.64
C VAL A 51 7.21 4.01 -9.64
N SER A 52 7.09 3.65 -10.92
CA SER A 52 6.55 4.55 -11.93
C SER A 52 5.17 5.06 -11.52
N LYS A 53 4.92 6.35 -11.68
CA LYS A 53 3.61 6.95 -11.41
C LYS A 53 2.49 6.28 -12.21
N ASP A 54 2.76 6.00 -13.49
CA ASP A 54 1.76 5.41 -14.38
C ASP A 54 1.41 3.98 -13.95
N ASP A 55 2.41 3.18 -13.56
CA ASP A 55 2.20 1.81 -13.08
C ASP A 55 1.47 1.81 -11.73
N ASN A 56 1.88 2.68 -10.80
CA ASN A 56 1.27 2.79 -9.48
C ASN A 56 -0.18 3.24 -9.55
N GLY A 57 -0.48 4.23 -10.38
CA GLY A 57 -1.83 4.71 -10.62
C GLY A 57 -2.71 3.65 -11.27
N ALA A 58 -2.20 2.92 -12.27
CA ALA A 58 -2.91 1.82 -12.89
C ALA A 58 -3.20 0.69 -11.90
N ALA A 59 -2.20 0.27 -11.10
CA ALA A 59 -2.36 -0.75 -10.08
C ALA A 59 -3.36 -0.33 -8.99
N GLY A 60 -3.30 0.94 -8.54
CA GLY A 60 -4.26 1.50 -7.58
C GLY A 60 -5.69 1.50 -8.10
N ASN A 61 -5.90 1.86 -9.38
CA ASN A 61 -7.21 1.78 -10.01
C ASN A 61 -7.74 0.35 -10.07
N LEU A 62 -6.89 -0.63 -10.41
CA LEU A 62 -7.26 -2.05 -10.42
C LEU A 62 -7.60 -2.55 -9.01
N LEU A 63 -6.86 -2.12 -7.99
CA LEU A 63 -7.13 -2.48 -6.60
C LEU A 63 -8.48 -1.93 -6.12
N ILE A 64 -8.81 -0.67 -6.44
CA ILE A 64 -10.12 -0.07 -6.10
C ILE A 64 -11.26 -0.79 -6.84
N GLN A 65 -11.05 -1.16 -8.11
CA GLN A 65 -12.02 -1.96 -8.86
C GLN A 65 -12.20 -3.34 -8.22
N TYR A 66 -11.12 -4.01 -7.80
CA TYR A 66 -11.19 -5.27 -7.09
C TYR A 66 -12.02 -5.16 -5.81
N TYR A 67 -11.78 -4.13 -4.99
CA TYR A 67 -12.59 -3.88 -3.79
C TYR A 67 -14.06 -3.70 -4.12
N THR A 68 -14.36 -2.89 -5.15
CA THR A 68 -15.73 -2.58 -5.56
C THR A 68 -16.47 -3.82 -6.08
N LEU A 69 -15.84 -4.57 -6.99
CA LEU A 69 -16.45 -5.72 -7.66
C LEU A 69 -16.67 -6.90 -6.70
N ASN A 70 -15.82 -7.04 -5.68
CA ASN A 70 -15.93 -8.10 -4.67
C ASN A 70 -16.60 -7.64 -3.38
N ARG A 71 -17.08 -6.39 -3.31
CA ARG A 71 -17.74 -5.79 -2.15
C ARG A 71 -16.90 -5.84 -0.87
N ILE A 72 -15.60 -5.58 -1.00
CA ILE A 72 -14.69 -5.36 0.12
C ILE A 72 -15.04 -3.98 0.72
N ILE A 73 -15.85 -3.98 1.78
CA ILE A 73 -16.44 -2.79 2.43
C ILE A 73 -16.15 -2.71 3.92
N ASP A 74 -15.11 -3.42 4.39
CA ASP A 74 -14.72 -3.54 5.80
C ASP A 74 -15.68 -4.42 6.63
N GLY A 75 -16.09 -5.55 6.04
CA GLY A 75 -16.82 -6.63 6.69
C GLY A 75 -15.90 -7.67 7.37
N PRO A 76 -16.47 -8.52 8.25
CA PRO A 76 -15.71 -9.53 8.99
C PRO A 76 -15.05 -10.60 8.08
N ASP A 77 -15.58 -10.80 6.87
CA ASP A 77 -15.13 -11.82 5.92
C ASP A 77 -14.45 -11.21 4.67
N ASP A 78 -14.11 -9.92 4.71
CA ASP A 78 -13.54 -9.19 3.56
C ASP A 78 -12.01 -9.35 3.42
N GLY A 79 -11.41 -10.20 4.26
CA GLY A 79 -9.99 -10.53 4.17
C GLY A 79 -9.64 -11.16 2.82
N PHE A 80 -8.56 -10.69 2.19
CA PHE A 80 -8.10 -11.20 0.90
C PHE A 80 -6.59 -11.48 0.91
N MET A 81 -6.16 -12.35 0.00
CA MET A 81 -4.75 -12.73 -0.15
C MET A 81 -4.17 -12.12 -1.42
N VAL A 82 -2.94 -11.62 -1.32
CA VAL A 82 -2.17 -11.15 -2.47
C VAL A 82 -1.20 -12.25 -2.89
N LYS A 83 -1.26 -12.65 -4.17
CA LYS A 83 -0.34 -13.62 -4.78
C LYS A 83 0.34 -13.02 -5.99
N ILE A 84 1.66 -12.98 -5.98
CA ILE A 84 2.46 -12.64 -7.15
C ILE A 84 2.64 -13.89 -8.01
N THR A 85 2.34 -13.79 -9.30
CA THR A 85 2.47 -14.90 -10.27
C THR A 85 3.47 -14.53 -11.36
N SER A 86 4.11 -15.54 -11.94
CA SER A 86 5.11 -15.43 -13.03
C SER A 86 4.52 -15.87 -14.35
#